data_AF-A0A397RSS2-F1
#
_entry.id   AF-A0A397RSS2-F1
#
_cell.length_a   1.000
_cell.length_b   1.000
_cell.length_c   1.000
_cell.angle_alpha   90.00
_cell.angle_beta   90.00
_cell.angle_gamma   90.00
#
_symmetry.space_group_name_H-M   'P 1'
#
loop_
_entity.id
_entity.type
_entity.pdbx_description
1 polymer ?
#
loop_
_entity_poly.entity_id
_entity_poly.type
_entity_poly.pdbx_seq_one_letter_code
_entity_poly.pdbx_strand_id
1 'polypeptide(L)'
;MGLFFKKKKDPYEDMDLDLNENNFGKASDRIIMERMTYDDTHAKELLDSLKNGSPLVLNFDGMNLQQADKYMAFFQGAAAALDGRAVRINESTFLYARKEEFLDGSLKEFVDGLPKEN
;
A
#
# COMPACT_ATOMS: atom_id res chain seq x y z
N MET A 1 -13.89 32.19 48.60
CA MET A 1 -12.88 32.35 47.52
C MET A 1 -12.38 30.96 47.16
N GLY A 2 -12.86 30.38 46.05
CA GLY A 2 -12.54 29.01 45.64
C GLY A 2 -11.22 28.96 44.86
N LEU A 3 -10.29 28.12 45.31
CA LEU A 3 -8.99 27.87 44.69
C LEU A 3 -9.15 26.87 43.54
N PHE A 4 -9.04 27.32 42.30
CA PHE A 4 -9.03 26.46 41.12
C PHE A 4 -7.60 26.03 40.80
N PHE A 5 -7.28 24.75 40.99
CA PHE A 5 -6.05 24.15 40.49
C PHE A 5 -6.22 23.84 38.99
N LYS A 6 -5.52 24.59 38.14
CA LYS A 6 -5.45 24.32 36.70
C LYS A 6 -4.45 23.19 36.47
N LYS A 7 -4.95 21.97 36.27
CA LYS A 7 -4.14 20.80 35.87
C LYS A 7 -3.49 21.13 34.52
N LYS A 8 -2.15 21.14 34.46
CA LYS A 8 -1.40 21.20 33.20
C LYS A 8 -1.55 19.84 32.51
N LYS A 9 -2.01 19.85 31.25
CA LYS A 9 -2.11 18.67 30.39
C LYS A 9 -0.70 18.35 29.88
N ASP A 10 -0.24 17.11 30.08
CA ASP A 10 1.07 16.64 29.64
C ASP A 10 1.11 16.50 28.10
N PRO A 11 2.12 17.04 27.40
CA PRO A 11 2.17 17.09 25.94
C PRO A 11 2.43 15.74 25.26
N TYR A 12 2.63 14.68 26.05
CA TYR A 12 2.84 13.32 25.56
C TYR A 12 1.54 12.51 25.50
N GLU A 13 0.46 12.94 26.18
CA GLU A 13 -0.86 12.28 26.10
C GLU A 13 -1.58 12.53 24.76
N ASP A 14 -1.12 13.49 23.94
CA ASP A 14 -1.67 13.78 22.60
C ASP A 14 -0.98 12.99 21.47
N MET A 15 0.09 12.22 21.74
CA MET A 15 0.76 11.40 20.71
C MET A 15 0.20 9.97 20.59
N ASP A 16 -0.61 9.51 21.54
CA ASP A 16 -1.29 8.21 21.51
C ASP A 16 -2.71 8.27 20.90
N LEU A 17 -3.10 9.43 20.35
CA LEU A 17 -4.44 9.65 19.76
C LEU A 17 -4.52 9.43 18.24
N ASP A 18 -3.44 9.01 17.57
CA ASP A 18 -3.43 8.69 16.14
C ASP A 18 -3.18 7.19 15.88
N LEU A 19 -3.84 6.31 16.64
CA LEU A 19 -3.66 4.87 16.48
C LEU A 19 -4.92 4.10 16.11
N ASN A 20 -6.11 4.69 16.00
CA ASN A 20 -7.27 3.91 15.59
C ASN A 20 -8.54 4.68 15.18
N GLU A 21 -8.53 5.38 14.04
CA GLU A 21 -9.79 5.63 13.30
C GLU A 21 -9.59 5.94 11.81
N ASN A 22 -8.60 5.30 11.17
CA ASN A 22 -8.63 5.23 9.72
C ASN A 22 -9.71 4.21 9.33
N ASN A 23 -10.95 4.66 9.25
CA ASN A 23 -12.00 4.02 8.47
C ASN A 23 -11.62 4.15 6.99
N PHE A 24 -10.50 3.52 6.65
CA PHE A 24 -10.13 3.31 5.29
C PHE A 24 -11.26 2.48 4.69
N GLY A 25 -11.95 3.05 3.70
CA GLY A 25 -12.93 2.30 2.92
C GLY A 25 -12.30 1.04 2.32
N LYS A 26 -13.11 0.25 1.60
CA LYS A 26 -12.65 -1.01 1.00
C LYS A 26 -11.28 -0.84 0.34
N ALA A 27 -10.37 -1.78 0.59
CA ALA A 27 -9.02 -1.74 0.03
C ALA A 27 -9.03 -1.64 -1.51
N SER A 28 -10.07 -2.17 -2.16
CA SER A 28 -10.28 -2.05 -3.60
C SER A 28 -10.49 -0.63 -4.10
N ASP A 29 -11.03 0.27 -3.26
CA ASP A 29 -11.31 1.67 -3.61
C ASP A 29 -10.03 2.52 -3.64
N ARG A 30 -9.00 2.08 -2.91
CA ARG A 30 -7.72 2.79 -2.75
C ARG A 30 -6.61 2.24 -3.64
N ILE A 31 -6.94 1.39 -4.61
CA ILE A 31 -5.96 0.81 -5.51
C ILE A 31 -5.38 1.92 -6.40
N ILE A 32 -4.05 2.04 -6.39
CA ILE A 32 -3.32 2.86 -7.35
C ILE A 32 -2.88 1.94 -8.48
N MET A 33 -3.32 2.23 -9.70
CA MET A 33 -2.91 1.50 -10.90
C MET A 33 -1.94 2.36 -11.69
N GLU A 34 -0.73 1.84 -11.92
CA GLU A 34 0.31 2.62 -12.58
C GLU A 34 1.10 1.78 -13.59
N ARG A 35 1.47 2.42 -14.70
CA ARG A 35 2.43 1.84 -15.65
C ARG A 35 3.84 2.28 -15.27
N MET A 36 4.66 1.32 -14.90
CA MET A 36 6.02 1.56 -14.46
C MET A 36 6.88 2.11 -15.61
N THR A 37 7.61 3.17 -15.28
CA THR A 37 8.66 3.75 -16.11
C THR A 37 10.00 3.63 -15.39
N TYR A 38 11.11 3.84 -16.11
CA TYR A 38 12.44 3.81 -15.51
C TYR A 38 12.73 5.10 -14.74
N ASP A 39 12.06 5.27 -13.61
CA ASP A 39 12.24 6.40 -12.69
C ASP A 39 12.22 5.95 -11.21
N ASP A 40 13.38 6.01 -10.57
CA ASP A 40 13.55 5.56 -9.18
C ASP A 40 12.85 6.50 -8.17
N THR A 41 12.57 7.75 -8.53
CA THR A 41 11.88 8.71 -7.64
C THR A 41 10.42 8.34 -7.53
N HIS A 42 9.77 8.12 -8.66
CA HIS A 42 8.38 7.72 -8.75
C HIS A 42 8.13 6.35 -8.11
N ALA A 43 9.07 5.41 -8.27
CA ALA A 43 9.00 4.12 -7.58
C ALA A 43 8.99 4.27 -6.04
N LYS A 44 9.67 5.29 -5.49
CA LYS A 44 9.63 5.59 -4.06
C LYS A 44 8.31 6.22 -3.63
N GLU A 45 7.72 7.08 -4.44
CA GLU A 45 6.40 7.68 -4.16
C GLU A 45 5.29 6.62 -4.13
N LEU A 46 5.34 5.67 -5.07
CA LEU A 46 4.45 4.51 -5.06
C LEU A 46 4.64 3.66 -3.80
N LEU A 47 5.89 3.40 -3.42
CA LEU A 47 6.18 2.68 -2.18
C LEU A 47 5.65 3.42 -0.94
N ASP A 48 5.75 4.74 -0.89
CA ASP A 48 5.18 5.52 0.21
C ASP A 48 3.66 5.32 0.29
N SER A 49 2.99 5.33 -0.87
CA SER A 49 1.56 5.04 -0.96
C SER A 49 1.21 3.63 -0.44
N LEU A 50 2.04 2.62 -0.76
CA LEU A 50 1.89 1.26 -0.23
C LEU A 50 2.02 1.22 1.30
N LYS A 51 2.97 1.97 1.87
CA LYS A 51 3.15 2.09 3.32
C LYS A 51 1.94 2.72 3.99
N ASN A 52 1.35 3.73 3.37
CA ASN A 52 0.16 4.44 3.84
C ASN A 52 -1.14 3.63 3.67
N GLY A 53 -1.08 2.41 3.12
CA GLY A 53 -2.21 1.50 3.02
C GLY A 53 -2.94 1.53 1.68
N SER A 54 -2.38 2.14 0.65
CA SER A 54 -2.91 2.07 -0.71
C SER A 54 -2.31 0.88 -1.47
N PRO A 55 -3.10 -0.13 -1.86
CA PRO A 55 -2.61 -1.23 -2.69
C PRO A 55 -2.14 -0.74 -4.06
N LEU A 56 -1.09 -1.34 -4.60
CA LEU A 56 -0.52 -0.94 -5.90
C LEU A 56 -0.71 -2.02 -6.95
N VAL A 57 -1.32 -1.69 -8.08
CA VAL A 57 -1.31 -2.51 -9.29
C VAL A 57 -0.32 -1.92 -10.26
N LEU A 58 0.83 -2.58 -10.42
CA LEU A 58 1.93 -2.09 -11.25
C LEU A 58 2.03 -2.90 -12.52
N ASN A 59 1.98 -2.22 -13.66
CA ASN A 59 2.20 -2.80 -14.97
C ASN A 59 3.61 -2.47 -15.47
N PHE A 60 4.35 -3.50 -15.86
CA PHE A 60 5.74 -3.46 -16.28
C PHE A 60 5.90 -3.55 -17.81
N ASP A 61 4.81 -3.39 -18.56
CA ASP A 61 4.82 -3.45 -20.03
C ASP A 61 5.66 -2.31 -20.62
N GLY A 62 6.47 -2.62 -21.62
CA GLY A 62 7.37 -1.66 -22.28
C GLY A 62 8.67 -1.37 -21.54
N MET A 63 8.91 -1.99 -20.37
CA MET A 63 10.25 -2.02 -19.77
C MET A 63 11.08 -3.16 -20.32
N ASN A 64 12.40 -2.99 -20.31
CA ASN A 64 13.29 -4.11 -20.59
C ASN A 64 13.33 -5.09 -19.40
N LEU A 65 13.73 -6.32 -19.67
CA LEU A 65 13.73 -7.41 -18.68
C LEU A 65 14.47 -7.03 -17.39
N GLN A 66 15.67 -6.44 -17.50
CA GLN A 66 16.47 -6.05 -16.34
C GLN A 66 15.82 -4.95 -15.49
N GLN A 67 15.17 -3.98 -16.13
CA GLN A 67 14.46 -2.89 -15.43
C GLN A 67 13.21 -3.43 -14.74
N ALA A 68 12.44 -4.27 -15.43
CA ALA A 68 11.26 -4.90 -14.87
C ALA A 68 11.61 -5.76 -13.66
N ASP A 69 12.61 -6.65 -13.78
CA ASP A 69 13.08 -7.51 -12.69
C ASP A 69 13.58 -6.69 -11.49
N LYS A 70 14.33 -5.60 -11.74
CA LYS A 70 14.79 -4.68 -10.68
C LYS A 70 13.62 -4.13 -9.88
N TYR A 71 12.62 -3.54 -10.55
CA TYR A 71 11.49 -2.94 -9.85
C TYR A 71 10.56 -3.98 -9.22
N MET A 72 10.33 -5.11 -9.88
CA MET A 72 9.56 -6.21 -9.29
C MET A 72 10.20 -6.71 -8.00
N ALA A 73 11.51 -6.98 -7.99
CA ALA A 73 12.23 -7.38 -6.79
C ALA A 73 12.17 -6.30 -5.70
N PHE A 74 12.27 -5.03 -6.08
CA PHE A 74 12.15 -3.89 -5.15
C PHE A 74 10.78 -3.87 -4.45
N PHE A 75 9.68 -3.91 -5.21
CA PHE A 75 8.33 -3.88 -4.63
C PHE A 75 7.98 -5.17 -3.88
N GLN A 76 8.47 -6.34 -4.34
CA GLN A 76 8.29 -7.59 -3.59
C GLN A 76 9.00 -7.55 -2.24
N GLY A 77 10.26 -7.08 -2.19
CA GLY A 77 11.00 -6.92 -0.95
C GLY A 77 10.34 -5.92 -0.01
N ALA A 78 9.85 -4.81 -0.57
CA ALA A 78 9.18 -3.78 0.21
C ALA A 78 7.83 -4.24 0.76
N ALA A 79 7.03 -4.95 -0.04
CA ALA A 79 5.78 -5.56 0.42
C ALA A 79 6.06 -6.59 1.53
N ALA A 80 7.07 -7.44 1.36
CA ALA A 80 7.45 -8.42 2.38
C ALA A 80 7.88 -7.77 3.70
N ALA A 81 8.58 -6.63 3.65
CA ALA A 81 8.96 -5.86 4.84
C ALA A 81 7.76 -5.22 5.57
N LEU A 82 6.62 -5.06 4.90
CA LEU A 82 5.37 -4.53 5.46
C LEU A 82 4.38 -5.65 5.82
N ASP A 83 4.85 -6.88 6.02
CA ASP A 83 4.03 -8.08 6.22
C ASP A 83 3.03 -8.34 5.05
N GLY A 84 3.23 -7.68 3.92
CA GLY A 84 2.41 -7.78 2.73
C GLY A 84 2.84 -8.90 1.79
N ARG A 85 2.19 -8.93 0.63
CA ARG A 85 2.53 -9.87 -0.44
C ARG A 85 2.24 -9.28 -1.81
N ALA A 86 2.92 -9.83 -2.81
CA ALA A 86 2.61 -9.61 -4.21
C ALA A 86 1.68 -10.71 -4.74
N VAL A 87 0.74 -10.34 -5.60
CA VAL A 87 -0.14 -11.25 -6.34
C VAL A 87 0.02 -10.96 -7.82
N ARG A 88 0.39 -11.97 -8.60
CA ARG A 88 0.49 -11.85 -10.06
C ARG A 88 -0.92 -11.79 -10.64
N ILE A 89 -1.19 -10.76 -11.45
CA ILE A 89 -2.44 -10.62 -12.21
C ILE A 89 -2.26 -11.21 -13.61
N ASN A 90 -1.19 -10.81 -14.32
CA ASN A 90 -0.81 -11.35 -15.63
C ASN A 90 0.73 -11.36 -15.76
N GLU A 91 1.28 -11.55 -16.97
CA GLU A 91 2.74 -11.61 -17.16
C GLU A 91 3.47 -10.34 -16.79
N SER A 92 2.87 -9.19 -17.07
CA SER A 92 3.48 -7.88 -16.88
C SER A 92 2.82 -7.09 -15.75
N THR A 93 1.86 -7.63 -14.98
CA THR A 93 1.08 -6.86 -14.00
C THR A 93 0.98 -7.58 -12.67
N PHE A 94 1.29 -6.84 -11.60
CA PHE A 94 1.35 -7.36 -10.24
C PHE A 94 0.63 -6.43 -9.27
N LEU A 95 -0.14 -7.01 -8.35
CA LEU A 95 -0.73 -6.32 -7.21
C LEU A 95 0.19 -6.47 -5.99
N TYR A 96 0.53 -5.37 -5.36
CA TYR A 96 1.26 -5.31 -4.09
C TYR A 96 0.35 -4.72 -3.02
N ALA A 97 0.20 -5.40 -1.89
CA ALA A 97 -0.58 -4.88 -0.77
C ALA A 97 -0.06 -5.42 0.56
N ARG A 98 -0.33 -4.67 1.64
CA ARG A 98 -0.07 -5.12 3.02
C ARG A 98 -1.08 -6.20 3.43
N LYS A 99 -0.78 -6.98 4.47
CA LYS A 99 -1.69 -8.01 4.98
C LYS A 99 -3.07 -7.47 5.32
N GLU A 100 -3.13 -6.30 5.95
CA GLU A 100 -4.35 -5.63 6.39
C GLU A 100 -5.34 -5.42 5.25
N GLU A 101 -4.83 -5.01 4.09
CA GLU A 101 -5.64 -4.73 2.88
C GLU A 101 -6.26 -5.99 2.27
N PHE A 102 -5.70 -7.16 2.55
CA PHE A 102 -6.28 -8.44 2.14
C PHE A 102 -7.39 -8.93 3.08
N LEU A 103 -7.53 -8.37 4.29
CA LEU A 103 -8.46 -8.87 5.31
C LEU A 103 -9.93 -8.59 4.96
N ASP A 104 -10.21 -7.44 4.34
CA ASP A 104 -11.57 -7.06 3.91
C ASP A 104 -12.08 -7.91 2.73
N GLY A 105 -11.20 -8.68 2.07
CA GLY A 105 -11.57 -9.53 0.95
C GLY A 105 -11.81 -8.79 -0.37
N SER A 106 -12.03 -7.48 -0.35
CA SER A 106 -12.28 -6.65 -1.53
C SER A 106 -11.18 -6.76 -2.59
N LEU A 107 -9.91 -6.85 -2.18
CA LEU A 107 -8.78 -7.06 -3.10
C LEU A 107 -8.82 -8.43 -3.77
N LYS A 108 -9.26 -9.46 -3.04
CA LYS A 108 -9.39 -10.80 -3.60
C LYS A 108 -10.53 -10.83 -4.63
N GLU A 109 -11.65 -10.18 -4.35
CA GLU A 109 -12.75 -10.02 -5.30
C GLU A 109 -12.31 -9.25 -6.54
N PHE A 110 -11.56 -8.16 -6.36
CA PHE A 110 -10.99 -7.40 -7.46
C PHE A 110 -10.12 -8.26 -8.37
N VAL A 111 -9.16 -9.01 -7.81
CA VAL A 111 -8.27 -9.88 -8.60
C VAL A 111 -9.02 -11.03 -9.27
N ASP A 112 -10.01 -11.61 -8.60
CA ASP A 112 -10.79 -12.72 -9.16
C ASP A 112 -11.74 -12.28 -10.29
N GLY A 113 -12.23 -11.04 -10.23
CA GLY A 113 -13.05 -10.43 -11.28
C GLY A 113 -12.28 -10.01 -12.53
N LEU A 114 -10.94 -10.03 -12.51
CA LEU A 114 -10.13 -9.76 -13.69
C LEU A 114 -10.13 -10.98 -14.63
N PRO A 115 -10.13 -10.76 -15.95
CA PRO A 115 -10.03 -11.85 -16.91
C PRO A 115 -8.70 -12.58 -16.70
N LYS A 116 -8.79 -13.85 -16.29
CA LYS A 116 -7.63 -14.73 -16.18
C LYS A 116 -7.26 -15.19 -17.60
N GLU A 117 -6.09 -14.77 -18.09
CA GLU A 117 -5.55 -15.33 -19.33
C GLU A 117 -5.42 -16.86 -19.13
N ASN A 118 -6.09 -17.61 -20.01
CA ASN A 118 -6.11 -19.08 -20.01
C ASN A 118 -4.82 -19.62 -20.63
#